data_AF-A0A954DJ78-F1
#
_entry.id   AF-A0A954DJ78-F1
#
_cell.length_a   1.000
_cell.length_b   1.000
_cell.length_c   1.000
_cell.angle_alpha   90.00
_cell.angle_beta   90.00
_cell.angle_gamma   90.00
#
_symmetry.space_group_name_H-M   'P 1'
#
loop_
_entity.id
_entity.type
_entity.pdbx_description
1 polymer ?
#
loop_
_entity_poly.entity_id
_entity_poly.type
_entity_poly.pdbx_seq_one_letter_code
_entity_poly.pdbx_strand_id
1 'polypeptide(L)'
;MLLTRSVVPTGQRHVESRRLCVAGSHVALAAAGLVVVATIALGVLTPLYTDEVGYNLMLSRVFAEGRHMVGLLPQCRSAYVLGVPWTWLPGAAIYAALFHGTGLLAVKVAGIVMALLWLGLGTFLVRLGTREGTYRRFATAVFVCAHGFGQLPMIMTMGRSEGVLLVCLALYLWLALRSLRRARMRPRTAALSLGLFAIVTSVFFFSHSKAIFYAPLALAAAVMAFPRRAQLARIAAV
;
A
#
# COMPACT_ATOMS: atom_id res chain seq x y z
N MET A 1 41.09 6.11 -51.04
CA MET A 1 39.69 5.81 -50.64
C MET A 1 39.43 6.60 -49.34
N LEU A 2 38.98 7.85 -49.47
CA LEU A 2 38.75 8.78 -48.36
C LEU A 2 37.32 8.59 -47.86
N LEU A 3 37.15 7.91 -46.72
CA LEU A 3 35.88 7.82 -46.02
C LEU A 3 35.62 9.13 -45.28
N THR A 4 34.82 10.00 -45.89
CA THR A 4 34.24 11.18 -45.24
C THR A 4 33.24 10.73 -44.18
N ARG A 5 33.67 10.70 -42.91
CA ARG A 5 32.76 10.55 -41.77
C ARG A 5 31.86 11.78 -41.72
N SER A 6 30.60 11.64 -42.13
CA SER A 6 29.58 12.65 -41.90
C SER A 6 29.40 12.84 -40.39
N VAL A 7 29.87 13.98 -39.89
CA VAL A 7 29.64 14.41 -38.51
C VAL A 7 28.17 14.80 -38.40
N VAL A 8 27.33 13.82 -38.03
CA VAL A 8 25.93 14.10 -37.68
C VAL A 8 25.93 15.04 -36.47
N PRO A 9 25.21 16.18 -36.51
CA PRO A 9 25.17 17.12 -35.40
C PRO A 9 24.71 16.42 -34.12
N THR A 10 25.52 16.47 -33.07
CA THR A 10 25.28 15.85 -31.75
C THR A 10 23.94 16.27 -31.13
N GLY A 11 23.39 17.42 -31.51
CA GLY A 11 22.07 17.88 -31.09
C GLY A 11 20.89 17.06 -31.62
N GLN A 12 20.95 16.51 -32.84
CA GLN A 12 19.82 15.78 -33.42
C GLN A 12 19.62 14.38 -32.80
N ARG A 13 20.71 13.68 -32.44
CA ARG A 13 20.63 12.36 -31.80
C ARG A 13 19.96 12.38 -30.42
N HIS A 14 20.09 13.49 -29.68
CA HIS A 14 19.43 13.64 -28.37
C HIS A 14 17.93 13.89 -28.47
N VAL A 15 17.45 14.50 -29.55
CA VAL A 15 16.01 14.75 -29.76
C VAL A 15 15.30 13.46 -30.17
N GLU A 16 15.90 12.69 -31.05
CA GLU A 16 15.31 11.44 -31.56
C GLU A 16 15.26 10.33 -30.50
N SER A 17 16.33 10.17 -29.71
CA SER A 17 16.35 9.24 -28.57
C SER A 17 15.30 9.58 -27.50
N ARG A 18 15.07 10.86 -27.20
CA ARG A 18 14.00 11.29 -26.28
C ARG A 18 12.61 10.96 -26.81
N ARG A 19 12.35 11.12 -28.11
CA ARG A 19 11.05 10.79 -28.73
C ARG A 19 10.75 9.29 -28.67
N LEU A 20 11.74 8.45 -28.99
CA LEU A 20 11.64 6.99 -28.89
C LEU A 20 11.37 6.52 -27.46
N CYS A 21 12.08 7.07 -26.46
CA CYS A 21 11.82 6.76 -25.05
C CYS A 21 10.42 7.17 -24.59
N VAL A 22 9.93 8.33 -25.02
CA VAL A 22 8.60 8.81 -24.67
C VAL A 22 7.52 7.93 -25.29
N ALA A 23 7.60 7.64 -26.59
CA ALA A 23 6.65 6.78 -27.28
C ALA A 23 6.60 5.36 -26.66
N GLY A 24 7.77 4.77 -26.39
CA GLY A 24 7.87 3.47 -25.71
C GLY A 24 7.22 3.49 -24.32
N SER A 25 7.35 4.58 -23.56
CA SER A 25 6.73 4.70 -22.24
C SER A 25 5.20 4.75 -22.29
N HIS A 26 4.61 5.31 -23.34
CA HIS A 26 3.15 5.35 -23.50
C HIS A 26 2.58 3.98 -23.85
N VAL A 27 3.23 3.27 -24.78
CA VAL A 27 2.84 1.90 -25.14
C VAL A 27 2.98 0.97 -23.94
N ALA A 28 4.09 1.07 -23.20
CA ALA A 28 4.30 0.27 -21.99
C ALA A 28 3.23 0.54 -20.92
N LEU A 29 2.87 1.80 -20.67
CA LEU A 29 1.81 2.14 -19.72
C LEU A 29 0.43 1.64 -20.16
N ALA A 30 0.11 1.72 -21.45
CA ALA A 30 -1.14 1.22 -21.98
C ALA A 30 -1.23 -0.31 -21.86
N ALA A 31 -0.16 -1.02 -22.23
CA ALA A 31 -0.08 -2.47 -22.08
C ALA A 31 -0.17 -2.89 -20.61
N ALA A 32 0.54 -2.21 -19.71
CA ALA A 32 0.50 -2.46 -18.28
C ALA A 32 -0.91 -2.22 -17.71
N GLY A 33 -1.59 -1.16 -18.15
CA GLY A 33 -2.97 -0.86 -17.77
C GLY A 33 -3.94 -1.95 -18.22
N LEU A 34 -3.83 -2.41 -19.47
CA LEU A 34 -4.65 -3.50 -20.01
C LEU A 34 -4.45 -4.79 -19.21
N VAL A 35 -3.21 -5.11 -18.87
CA VAL A 35 -2.87 -6.30 -18.07
C VAL A 35 -3.46 -6.21 -16.68
N VAL A 36 -3.32 -5.07 -16.00
CA VAL A 36 -3.95 -4.86 -14.68
C VAL A 36 -5.45 -5.05 -14.75
N VAL A 37 -6.12 -4.48 -15.76
CA VAL A 37 -7.57 -4.66 -15.96
C VAL A 37 -7.91 -6.13 -16.17
N ALA A 38 -7.18 -6.83 -17.04
CA ALA A 38 -7.38 -8.24 -17.29
C ALA A 38 -7.17 -9.08 -16.02
N THR A 39 -6.14 -8.80 -15.23
CA THR A 39 -5.88 -9.56 -14.00
C THR A 39 -6.89 -9.26 -12.89
N ILE A 40 -7.38 -8.02 -12.78
CA ILE A 40 -8.49 -7.72 -11.86
C ILE A 40 -9.76 -8.45 -12.32
N ALA A 41 -10.05 -8.48 -13.62
CA ALA A 41 -11.19 -9.22 -14.15
C ALA A 41 -11.08 -10.72 -13.87
N LEU A 42 -9.90 -11.32 -14.07
CA LEU A 42 -9.63 -12.70 -13.68
C LEU A 42 -9.75 -12.90 -12.17
N GLY A 43 -9.28 -11.93 -11.38
CA GLY A 43 -9.42 -11.89 -9.93
C GLY A 43 -10.88 -11.89 -9.49
N VAL A 44 -11.78 -11.19 -10.19
CA VAL A 44 -13.24 -11.25 -9.92
C VAL A 44 -13.78 -12.66 -10.11
N LEU A 45 -13.29 -13.37 -11.14
CA LEU A 45 -13.73 -14.72 -11.48
C LEU A 45 -13.13 -15.81 -10.58
N THR A 46 -12.12 -15.49 -9.76
CA THR A 46 -11.56 -16.50 -8.86
C THR A 46 -12.51 -16.84 -7.72
N PRO A 47 -12.69 -18.14 -7.42
CA PRO A 47 -13.51 -18.57 -6.30
C PRO A 47 -12.94 -18.01 -5.01
N LEU A 48 -13.83 -17.79 -4.04
CA LEU A 48 -13.46 -17.26 -2.74
C LEU A 48 -12.91 -18.40 -1.89
N TYR A 49 -11.70 -18.22 -1.37
CA TYR A 49 -11.04 -19.27 -0.59
C TYR A 49 -11.51 -19.26 0.87
N THR A 50 -11.50 -20.42 1.50
CA THR A 50 -11.98 -20.59 2.89
C THR A 50 -11.17 -19.78 3.89
N ASP A 51 -9.87 -19.56 3.63
CA ASP A 51 -9.01 -18.75 4.48
C ASP A 51 -9.31 -17.24 4.36
N GLU A 52 -9.81 -16.76 3.21
CA GLU A 52 -10.31 -15.38 3.08
C GLU A 52 -11.51 -15.14 4.00
N VAL A 53 -12.47 -16.07 4.01
CA VAL A 53 -13.66 -15.97 4.90
C VAL A 53 -13.23 -16.10 6.35
N GLY A 54 -12.46 -17.14 6.68
CA GLY A 54 -12.05 -17.44 8.04
C GLY A 54 -11.28 -16.28 8.65
N TYR A 55 -10.36 -15.68 7.91
CA TYR A 55 -9.58 -14.54 8.35
C TYR A 55 -10.45 -13.31 8.67
N ASN A 56 -11.34 -12.91 7.76
CA ASN A 56 -12.20 -11.75 7.98
C ASN A 56 -13.24 -12.00 9.09
N LEU A 57 -13.72 -13.23 9.22
CA LEU A 57 -14.62 -13.61 10.31
C LEU A 57 -13.94 -13.52 11.69
N MET A 58 -12.70 -14.02 11.80
CA MET A 58 -11.94 -13.95 13.05
C MET A 58 -11.70 -12.50 13.51
N LEU A 59 -11.34 -11.61 12.58
CA LEU A 59 -11.02 -10.21 12.91
C LEU A 59 -12.27 -9.35 13.16
N SER A 60 -13.36 -9.59 12.45
CA SER A 60 -14.58 -8.78 12.57
C SER A 60 -15.38 -9.04 13.85
N ARG A 61 -15.16 -10.19 14.50
CA ARG A 61 -15.92 -10.61 15.70
C ARG A 61 -15.35 -10.13 17.02
N VAL A 62 -14.21 -9.41 17.04
CA VAL A 62 -13.51 -9.05 18.29
C VAL A 62 -14.40 -8.40 19.34
N PHE A 63 -15.34 -7.53 18.96
CA PHE A 63 -16.26 -6.88 19.92
C PHE A 63 -17.41 -7.79 20.37
N ALA A 64 -17.85 -8.71 19.52
CA ALA A 64 -18.84 -9.72 19.92
C ALA A 64 -18.25 -10.72 20.93
N GLU A 65 -16.94 -10.97 20.85
CA GLU A 65 -16.20 -11.88 21.72
C GLU A 65 -15.55 -11.15 22.92
N GLY A 66 -16.10 -10.00 23.33
CA GLY A 66 -15.64 -9.28 24.53
C GLY A 66 -14.19 -8.78 24.48
N ARG A 67 -13.74 -8.28 23.32
CA ARG A 67 -12.35 -7.82 23.03
C ARG A 67 -11.31 -8.94 22.92
N HIS A 68 -11.75 -10.12 22.55
CA HIS A 68 -10.85 -11.21 22.22
C HIS A 68 -10.90 -11.56 20.75
N MET A 69 -9.75 -11.89 20.19
CA MET A 69 -9.63 -12.46 18.86
C MET A 69 -9.70 -13.98 18.98
N VAL A 70 -10.62 -14.60 18.24
CA VAL A 70 -10.73 -16.05 18.13
C VAL A 70 -9.78 -16.52 17.02
N GLY A 71 -8.83 -17.37 17.35
CA GLY A 71 -7.92 -18.00 16.41
C GLY A 71 -8.40 -19.40 16.03
N LEU A 72 -8.07 -19.83 14.80
CA LEU A 72 -8.32 -21.21 14.33
C LEU A 72 -7.37 -22.24 14.96
N LEU A 73 -6.18 -21.79 15.39
CA LEU A 73 -5.13 -22.65 15.93
C LEU A 73 -4.60 -22.04 17.23
N PRO A 74 -4.42 -22.85 18.29
CA PRO A 74 -3.83 -22.37 19.52
C PRO A 74 -2.34 -22.10 19.28
N GLN A 75 -1.96 -20.83 19.19
CA GLN A 75 -0.55 -20.43 19.08
C GLN A 75 0.06 -20.34 20.48
N CYS A 76 0.62 -21.45 20.95
CA CYS A 76 1.37 -21.56 22.21
C CYS A 76 0.55 -21.37 23.50
N ARG A 77 -0.79 -21.47 23.45
CA ARG A 77 -1.68 -21.39 24.62
C ARG A 77 -2.73 -22.50 24.59
N SER A 78 -3.32 -22.82 25.74
CA SER A 78 -4.44 -23.78 25.82
C SER A 78 -5.78 -23.22 25.33
N ALA A 79 -5.86 -21.90 25.07
CA ALA A 79 -7.07 -21.23 24.62
C ALA A 79 -6.95 -20.76 23.17
N TYR A 80 -8.06 -20.86 22.44
CA TYR A 80 -8.25 -20.33 21.07
C TYR A 80 -8.52 -18.82 21.04
N VAL A 81 -8.37 -18.16 22.19
CA VAL A 81 -8.85 -16.81 22.44
C VAL A 81 -7.66 -15.97 22.88
N LEU A 82 -7.40 -14.88 22.17
CA LEU A 82 -6.30 -13.96 22.46
C LEU A 82 -6.87 -12.58 22.80
N GLY A 83 -6.52 -12.06 23.98
CA GLY A 83 -6.88 -10.70 24.36
C GLY A 83 -6.22 -9.68 23.42
N VAL A 84 -7.01 -8.79 22.84
CA VAL A 84 -6.52 -7.79 21.89
C VAL A 84 -5.93 -6.60 22.67
N PRO A 85 -4.66 -6.22 22.46
CA PRO A 85 -4.07 -5.05 23.08
C PRO A 85 -4.89 -3.79 22.78
N TRP A 86 -4.98 -2.86 23.74
CA TRP A 86 -5.78 -1.64 23.59
C TRP A 86 -5.35 -0.79 22.38
N THR A 87 -4.05 -0.80 22.04
CA THR A 87 -3.49 -0.10 20.87
C THR A 87 -3.98 -0.66 19.53
N TRP A 88 -4.47 -1.89 19.50
CA TRP A 88 -5.00 -2.56 18.30
C TRP A 88 -6.52 -2.39 18.17
N LEU A 89 -7.20 -1.88 19.20
CA LEU A 89 -8.66 -1.72 19.18
C LEU A 89 -9.17 -0.78 18.08
N PRO A 90 -8.50 0.33 17.71
CA PRO A 90 -8.91 1.12 16.56
C PRO A 90 -8.93 0.30 15.26
N GLY A 91 -7.89 -0.51 15.03
CA GLY A 91 -7.83 -1.45 13.91
C GLY A 91 -8.96 -2.47 13.95
N ALA A 92 -9.20 -3.07 15.12
CA ALA A 92 -10.30 -4.01 15.32
C ALA A 92 -11.66 -3.36 15.05
N ALA A 93 -11.88 -2.11 15.46
CA ALA A 93 -13.12 -1.37 15.21
C ALA A 93 -13.37 -1.16 13.72
N ILE A 94 -12.32 -0.84 12.96
CA ILE A 94 -12.41 -0.71 11.50
C ILE A 94 -12.77 -2.05 10.85
N TYR A 95 -12.12 -3.14 11.25
CA TYR A 95 -12.43 -4.47 10.73
C TYR A 95 -13.85 -4.92 11.07
N ALA A 96 -14.30 -4.70 12.30
CA ALA A 96 -15.67 -4.98 12.70
C ALA A 96 -16.65 -4.15 11.89
N ALA A 97 -16.43 -2.84 11.72
CA ALA A 97 -17.32 -1.99 10.94
C ALA A 97 -17.39 -2.39 9.46
N LEU A 98 -16.27 -2.84 8.88
CA LEU A 98 -16.19 -3.21 7.47
C LEU A 98 -16.75 -4.59 7.15
N PHE A 99 -16.59 -5.56 8.07
CA PHE A 99 -16.83 -6.98 7.78
C PHE A 99 -17.87 -7.64 8.69
N HIS A 100 -18.42 -6.95 9.68
CA HIS A 100 -19.47 -7.52 10.51
C HIS A 100 -20.75 -7.74 9.69
N GLY A 101 -21.20 -8.99 9.61
CA GLY A 101 -22.40 -9.36 8.85
C GLY A 101 -22.24 -9.26 7.33
N THR A 102 -21.02 -9.08 6.80
CA THR A 102 -20.82 -9.01 5.36
C THR A 102 -20.92 -10.37 4.68
N GLY A 103 -21.63 -10.43 3.56
CA GLY A 103 -21.68 -11.62 2.71
C GLY A 103 -20.38 -11.87 1.93
N LEU A 104 -20.29 -13.03 1.28
CA LEU A 104 -19.10 -13.47 0.54
C LEU A 104 -18.69 -12.48 -0.57
N LEU A 105 -19.68 -11.87 -1.25
CA LEU A 105 -19.42 -10.88 -2.29
C LEU A 105 -18.67 -9.65 -1.74
N ALA A 106 -18.98 -9.20 -0.53
CA ALA A 106 -18.35 -8.03 0.07
C ALA A 106 -16.88 -8.31 0.42
N VAL A 107 -16.55 -9.51 0.89
CA VAL A 107 -15.15 -9.94 1.10
C VAL A 107 -14.38 -9.88 -0.21
N LYS A 108 -15.00 -10.33 -1.31
CA LYS A 108 -14.39 -10.27 -2.65
C LYS A 108 -14.14 -8.83 -3.12
N VAL A 109 -15.17 -7.98 -2.99
CA VAL A 109 -15.08 -6.56 -3.36
C VAL A 109 -13.99 -5.87 -2.53
N ALA A 110 -13.87 -6.18 -1.23
CA ALA A 110 -12.84 -5.62 -0.38
C ALA A 110 -11.42 -5.97 -0.87
N GLY A 111 -11.18 -7.21 -1.30
CA GLY A 111 -9.90 -7.61 -1.92
C GLY A 111 -9.57 -6.79 -3.17
N ILE A 112 -10.54 -6.64 -4.07
CA ILE A 112 -10.38 -5.83 -5.29
C ILE A 112 -10.09 -4.36 -4.94
N VAL A 113 -10.81 -3.79 -3.97
CA VAL A 113 -10.59 -2.42 -3.50
C VAL A 113 -9.18 -2.26 -2.93
N MET A 114 -8.70 -3.21 -2.14
CA MET A 114 -7.32 -3.17 -1.61
C MET A 114 -6.27 -3.26 -2.71
N ALA A 115 -6.47 -4.11 -3.73
CA ALA A 115 -5.60 -4.18 -4.90
C ALA A 115 -5.53 -2.84 -5.64
N LEU A 116 -6.68 -2.20 -5.87
CA LEU A 116 -6.77 -0.89 -6.52
C LEU A 116 -6.11 0.21 -5.68
N LEU A 117 -6.33 0.22 -4.37
CA LEU A 117 -5.68 1.16 -3.45
C LEU A 117 -4.16 1.00 -3.48
N TRP A 118 -3.65 -0.24 -3.48
CA TRP A 118 -2.22 -0.51 -3.59
C TRP A 118 -1.64 0.02 -4.91
N LEU A 119 -2.25 -0.31 -6.05
CA LEU A 119 -1.77 0.13 -7.36
C LEU A 119 -1.85 1.65 -7.51
N GLY A 120 -2.94 2.26 -7.06
CA GLY A 120 -3.16 3.70 -7.11
C GLY A 120 -2.17 4.45 -6.22
N LEU A 121 -2.05 4.05 -4.94
CA LEU A 121 -1.17 4.69 -3.98
C LEU A 121 0.31 4.45 -4.32
N GLY A 122 0.68 3.24 -4.74
CA GLY A 122 2.03 2.91 -5.18
C GLY A 122 2.45 3.72 -6.41
N THR A 123 1.57 3.81 -7.42
CA THR A 123 1.79 4.68 -8.60
C THR A 123 1.94 6.14 -8.19
N PHE A 124 1.09 6.62 -7.28
CA PHE A 124 1.18 7.96 -6.73
C PHE A 124 2.52 8.21 -6.02
N LEU A 125 3.01 7.25 -5.22
CA LEU A 125 4.29 7.33 -4.52
C LEU A 125 5.48 7.34 -5.47
N VAL A 126 5.47 6.51 -6.52
CA VAL A 126 6.50 6.50 -7.56
C VAL A 126 6.56 7.86 -8.25
N ARG A 127 5.39 8.42 -8.61
CA ARG A 127 5.29 9.77 -9.19
C ARG A 127 5.70 10.86 -8.24
N LEU A 128 5.43 10.69 -6.95
CA LEU A 128 5.88 11.60 -5.93
C LEU A 128 7.41 11.58 -5.89
N GLY A 129 8.04 10.42 -5.71
CA GLY A 129 9.49 10.25 -5.53
C GLY A 129 10.36 10.65 -6.74
N THR A 130 9.82 10.66 -7.95
CA THR A 130 10.57 10.96 -9.18
C THR A 130 10.32 12.39 -9.68
N ARG A 131 11.39 13.18 -9.87
CA ARG A 131 11.29 14.59 -10.32
C ARG A 131 11.20 14.73 -11.84
N GLU A 132 11.93 13.90 -12.57
CA GLU A 132 12.02 13.99 -14.03
C GLU A 132 10.89 13.26 -14.75
N GLY A 133 10.28 13.90 -15.75
CA GLY A 133 9.09 13.39 -16.43
C GLY A 133 9.28 12.04 -17.13
N THR A 134 10.42 11.83 -17.80
CA THR A 134 10.72 10.58 -18.53
C THR A 134 10.96 9.43 -17.54
N TYR A 135 11.84 9.61 -16.55
CA TYR A 135 12.08 8.62 -15.51
C TYR A 135 10.84 8.28 -14.70
N ARG A 136 9.99 9.27 -14.42
CA ARG A 136 8.71 9.06 -13.74
C ARG A 136 7.79 8.13 -14.51
N ARG A 137 7.65 8.32 -15.83
CA ARG A 137 6.82 7.45 -16.69
C ARG A 137 7.39 6.04 -16.74
N PHE A 138 8.70 5.92 -16.93
CA PHE A 138 9.39 4.64 -16.93
C PHE A 138 9.22 3.90 -15.60
N ALA A 139 9.51 4.55 -14.47
CA ALA A 139 9.36 3.98 -13.14
C ALA A 139 7.90 3.58 -12.84
N THR A 140 6.94 4.39 -13.30
CA THR A 140 5.51 4.04 -13.18
C THR A 140 5.20 2.79 -13.99
N ALA A 141 5.65 2.71 -15.25
CA ALA A 141 5.43 1.54 -16.09
C ALA A 141 6.06 0.29 -15.47
N VAL A 142 7.30 0.38 -14.99
CA VAL A 142 7.98 -0.72 -14.28
C VAL A 142 7.19 -1.14 -13.04
N PHE A 143 6.74 -0.20 -12.22
CA PHE A 143 5.94 -0.51 -11.02
C PHE A 143 4.63 -1.23 -11.39
N VAL A 144 3.87 -0.68 -12.35
CA VAL A 144 2.60 -1.27 -12.78
C VAL A 144 2.82 -2.63 -13.42
N CYS A 145 3.85 -2.82 -14.25
CA CYS A 145 4.17 -4.13 -14.80
C CYS A 145 4.56 -5.12 -13.71
N ALA A 146 5.48 -4.75 -12.80
CA ALA A 146 5.95 -5.65 -11.75
C ALA A 146 4.83 -6.12 -10.81
N HIS A 147 3.79 -5.31 -10.61
CA HIS A 147 2.66 -5.64 -9.73
C HIS A 147 1.39 -6.05 -10.48
N GLY A 148 1.35 -5.85 -11.80
CA GLY A 148 0.24 -6.23 -12.67
C GLY A 148 0.46 -7.56 -13.38
N PHE A 149 1.70 -8.06 -13.45
CA PHE A 149 2.02 -9.38 -14.00
C PHE A 149 2.30 -10.40 -12.90
N GLY A 150 2.03 -11.68 -13.21
CA GLY A 150 2.36 -12.82 -12.35
C GLY A 150 1.30 -13.11 -11.27
N GLN A 151 1.74 -13.74 -10.19
CA GLN A 151 0.85 -14.20 -9.11
C GLN A 151 0.43 -13.08 -8.15
N LEU A 152 1.25 -12.02 -8.04
CA LEU A 152 1.02 -10.93 -7.12
C LEU A 152 -0.35 -10.22 -7.29
N PRO A 153 -0.76 -9.79 -8.51
CA PRO A 153 -2.08 -9.17 -8.69
C PRO A 153 -3.24 -10.12 -8.33
N MET A 154 -3.11 -11.42 -8.60
CA MET A 154 -4.11 -12.42 -8.20
C MET A 154 -4.23 -12.50 -6.69
N ILE A 155 -3.10 -12.55 -5.96
CA ILE A 155 -3.07 -12.53 -4.49
C ILE A 155 -3.66 -11.22 -3.95
N MET A 156 -3.38 -10.08 -4.61
CA MET A 156 -3.92 -8.79 -4.18
C MET A 156 -5.43 -8.70 -4.30
N THR A 157 -6.04 -9.39 -5.27
CA THR A 157 -7.51 -9.45 -5.40
C THR A 157 -8.18 -10.39 -4.41
N MET A 158 -7.41 -11.23 -3.71
CA MET A 158 -7.93 -12.04 -2.60
C MET A 158 -8.09 -11.14 -1.37
N GLY A 159 -9.18 -11.31 -0.62
CA GLY A 159 -9.50 -10.59 0.62
C GLY A 159 -8.61 -10.97 1.80
N ARG A 160 -7.30 -11.16 1.57
CA ARG A 160 -6.31 -11.54 2.58
C ARG A 160 -5.63 -10.31 3.18
N SER A 161 -4.92 -10.56 4.27
CA SER A 161 -4.20 -9.54 5.04
C SER A 161 -3.13 -8.78 4.25
N GLU A 162 -2.53 -9.42 3.24
CA GLU A 162 -1.38 -8.92 2.50
C GLU A 162 -1.71 -7.61 1.77
N GLY A 163 -2.90 -7.49 1.19
CA GLY A 163 -3.36 -6.26 0.55
C GLY A 163 -3.44 -5.10 1.55
N VAL A 164 -3.99 -5.36 2.75
CA VAL A 164 -4.08 -4.36 3.83
C VAL A 164 -2.70 -3.95 4.32
N LEU A 165 -1.79 -4.90 4.52
CA LEU A 165 -0.40 -4.62 4.92
C LEU A 165 0.29 -3.73 3.89
N LEU A 166 0.20 -4.04 2.60
CA LEU A 166 0.83 -3.26 1.54
C LEU A 166 0.26 -1.83 1.45
N VAL A 167 -1.06 -1.66 1.57
CA VAL A 167 -1.68 -0.32 1.62
C VAL A 167 -1.19 0.47 2.83
N CYS A 168 -1.10 -0.14 4.02
CA CYS A 168 -0.56 0.50 5.21
C CYS A 168 0.92 0.91 5.03
N LEU A 169 1.75 0.05 4.42
CA LEU A 169 3.14 0.38 4.10
C LEU A 169 3.25 1.56 3.15
N ALA A 170 2.41 1.61 2.11
CA ALA A 170 2.35 2.74 1.20
C ALA A 170 1.92 4.03 1.93
N LEU A 171 0.99 3.96 2.89
CA LEU A 171 0.61 5.11 3.71
C LEU A 171 1.75 5.59 4.62
N TYR A 172 2.54 4.68 5.20
CA TYR A 172 3.75 5.05 5.95
C TYR A 172 4.76 5.79 5.09
N LEU A 173 5.04 5.27 3.89
CA LEU A 173 5.94 5.90 2.94
C LEU A 173 5.42 7.27 2.49
N TRP A 174 4.11 7.39 2.26
CA TRP A 174 3.49 8.67 1.93
C TRP A 174 3.68 9.71 3.04
N LEU A 175 3.41 9.33 4.29
CA LEU A 175 3.58 10.21 5.45
C LEU A 175 5.03 10.69 5.59
N ALA A 176 5.99 9.76 5.46
CA ALA A 176 7.43 10.08 5.50
C ALA A 176 7.86 10.98 4.33
N LEU A 177 7.45 10.69 3.10
CA LEU A 177 7.81 11.54 1.95
C LEU A 177 7.20 12.94 2.05
N ARG A 178 5.98 13.03 2.60
CA ARG A 178 5.28 14.31 2.77
C ARG A 178 5.94 15.20 3.83
N SER A 179 6.46 14.63 4.92
CA SER A 179 7.21 15.38 5.92
C SER A 179 8.54 15.88 5.35
N LEU A 180 9.27 15.05 4.61
CA LEU A 180 10.54 15.40 3.98
C LEU A 180 10.41 16.58 3.00
N ARG A 181 9.27 16.69 2.31
CA ARG A 181 9.01 17.79 1.35
C ARG A 181 8.57 19.09 1.99
N ARG A 182 8.05 19.06 3.22
CA ARG A 182 7.47 20.24 3.87
C ARG A 182 8.39 20.69 5.01
N ALA A 183 9.13 21.77 4.77
CA ALA A 183 10.05 22.34 5.75
C ALA A 183 9.39 22.63 7.13
N ARG A 184 8.10 22.99 7.15
CA ARG A 184 7.30 23.15 8.38
C ARG A 184 5.86 22.67 8.13
N MET A 185 5.38 21.74 8.96
CA MET A 185 3.96 21.36 8.99
C MET A 185 3.18 22.27 9.95
N ARG A 186 1.98 22.71 9.55
CA ARG A 186 1.03 23.35 10.45
C ARG A 186 0.63 22.38 11.57
N PRO A 187 0.38 22.84 12.81
CA PRO A 187 0.14 21.95 13.95
C PRO A 187 -1.09 21.06 13.73
N ARG A 188 -2.20 21.60 13.22
CA ARG A 188 -3.39 20.82 12.82
C ARG A 188 -3.06 19.70 11.83
N THR A 189 -2.25 19.99 10.81
CA THR A 189 -1.83 18.97 9.83
C THR A 189 -0.94 17.91 10.48
N ALA A 190 -0.06 18.30 11.39
CA ALA A 190 0.78 17.37 12.13
C ALA A 190 -0.05 16.46 13.04
N ALA A 191 -1.03 17.00 13.78
CA ALA A 191 -1.97 16.24 14.60
C ALA A 191 -2.78 15.23 13.78
N LEU A 192 -3.36 15.65 12.64
CA LEU A 192 -4.07 14.74 11.74
C LEU A 192 -3.18 13.61 11.20
N SER A 193 -1.89 13.89 11.01
CA SER A 193 -0.95 12.89 10.47
C SER A 193 -0.49 11.92 11.53
N LEU A 194 -0.35 12.38 12.76
CA LEU A 194 -0.09 11.53 13.91
C LEU A 194 -1.31 10.62 14.17
N GLY A 195 -2.52 11.18 14.14
CA GLY A 195 -3.76 10.41 14.26
C GLY A 195 -3.89 9.35 13.17
N LEU A 196 -3.65 9.73 11.91
CA LEU A 196 -3.64 8.78 10.80
C LEU A 196 -2.54 7.73 10.97
N PHE A 197 -1.33 8.11 11.36
CA PHE A 197 -0.24 7.16 11.60
C PHE A 197 -0.63 6.16 12.69
N ALA A 198 -1.18 6.61 13.81
CA ALA A 198 -1.63 5.76 14.90
C ALA A 198 -2.74 4.78 14.45
N ILE A 199 -3.72 5.25 13.68
CA ILE A 199 -4.78 4.39 13.12
C ILE A 199 -4.18 3.35 12.17
N VAL A 200 -3.32 3.78 11.24
CA VAL A 200 -2.65 2.87 10.28
C VAL A 200 -1.80 1.84 11.03
N THR A 201 -1.08 2.24 12.08
CA THR A 201 -0.33 1.31 12.93
C THR A 201 -1.21 0.33 13.67
N SER A 202 -2.35 0.79 14.20
CA SER A 202 -3.34 -0.08 14.83
C SER A 202 -3.84 -1.13 13.84
N VAL A 203 -4.29 -0.71 12.65
CA VAL A 203 -4.74 -1.61 11.58
C VAL A 203 -3.63 -2.57 11.16
N PHE A 204 -2.42 -2.07 10.93
CA PHE A 204 -1.29 -2.85 10.43
C PHE A 204 -0.94 -4.04 11.34
N PHE A 205 -0.77 -3.79 12.64
CA PHE A 205 -0.43 -4.84 13.60
C PHE A 205 -1.61 -5.72 13.97
N PHE A 206 -2.84 -5.18 13.95
CA PHE A 206 -4.05 -5.98 14.16
C PHE A 206 -4.32 -6.94 12.99
N SER A 207 -3.97 -6.54 11.76
CA SER A 207 -4.26 -7.32 10.56
C SER A 207 -3.58 -8.69 10.60
N HIS A 208 -2.26 -8.77 10.76
CA HIS A 208 -1.56 -10.05 10.61
C HIS A 208 -0.21 -10.07 11.31
N SER A 209 0.20 -11.24 11.81
CA SER A 209 1.48 -11.43 12.51
C SER A 209 2.70 -11.06 11.66
N LYS A 210 2.63 -11.28 10.34
CA LYS A 210 3.63 -10.84 9.35
C LYS A 210 3.97 -9.34 9.44
N ALA A 211 3.10 -8.50 10.01
CA ALA A 211 3.40 -7.09 10.26
C ALA A 211 4.73 -6.88 11.03
N ILE A 212 5.13 -7.85 11.88
CA ILE A 212 6.37 -7.77 12.65
C ILE A 212 7.61 -7.66 11.77
N PHE A 213 7.63 -8.34 10.62
CA PHE A 213 8.77 -8.30 9.68
C PHE A 213 8.96 -6.92 9.05
N TYR A 214 7.89 -6.14 9.02
CA TYR A 214 7.88 -4.79 8.45
C TYR A 214 7.93 -3.69 9.52
N ALA A 215 8.01 -4.04 10.81
CA ALA A 215 8.13 -3.09 11.90
C ALA A 215 9.32 -2.12 11.73
N PRO A 216 10.51 -2.54 11.25
CA PRO A 216 11.61 -1.59 11.00
C PRO A 216 11.25 -0.48 10.00
N LEU A 217 10.47 -0.80 8.97
CA LEU A 217 10.01 0.18 7.99
C LEU A 217 9.00 1.16 8.59
N ALA A 218 8.05 0.66 9.40
CA ALA A 218 7.09 1.51 10.11
C ALA A 218 7.79 2.47 11.08
N LEU A 219 8.81 2.00 11.81
CA LEU A 219 9.63 2.80 12.71
C LEU A 219 10.44 3.87 11.94
N ALA A 220 11.10 3.48 10.84
CA ALA A 220 11.81 4.43 9.99
C ALA A 220 10.87 5.51 9.45
N ALA A 221 9.68 5.12 9.00
CA ALA A 221 8.66 6.06 8.54
C ALA A 221 8.19 6.99 9.66
N ALA A 222 8.02 6.51 10.90
CA ALA A 222 7.68 7.34 12.06
C ALA A 222 8.75 8.41 12.33
N VAL A 223 10.03 8.00 12.37
CA VAL A 223 11.16 8.91 12.60
C VAL A 223 11.24 9.97 11.51
N MET A 224 11.07 9.59 10.24
CA MET A 224 11.06 10.51 9.11
C MET A 224 9.83 11.43 9.11
N ALA A 225 8.66 10.91 9.49
CA ALA A 225 7.41 11.67 9.54
C ALA A 225 7.40 12.71 10.67
N PHE A 226 8.04 12.40 11.81
CA PHE A 226 8.00 13.21 13.04
C PHE A 226 9.40 13.48 13.65
N PRO A 227 10.34 14.10 12.91
CA PRO A 227 11.75 14.17 13.28
C PRO A 227 12.10 15.11 14.45
N ARG A 228 11.14 15.89 15.00
CA ARG A 228 11.44 16.93 16.02
C ARG A 228 10.57 16.79 17.27
N ARG A 229 11.21 16.71 18.44
CA ARG A 229 10.55 16.82 19.76
C ARG A 229 9.70 18.10 19.88
N ALA A 230 10.14 19.20 19.28
CA ALA A 230 9.38 20.46 19.23
C ALA A 230 8.09 20.38 18.38
N GLN A 231 8.02 19.48 17.38
CA GLN A 231 6.76 19.24 16.66
C GLN A 231 5.79 18.42 17.51
N LEU A 232 6.27 17.42 18.26
CA LEU A 232 5.44 16.65 19.18
C LEU A 232 4.88 17.54 20.31
N ALA A 233 5.71 18.40 20.91
CA ALA A 233 5.27 19.37 21.91
C ALA A 233 4.21 20.35 21.37
N ARG A 234 4.30 20.75 20.08
CA ARG A 234 3.29 21.60 19.43
C ARG A 234 2.00 20.87 19.09
N ILE A 235 2.05 19.56 18.85
CA ILE A 235 0.85 18.74 18.68
C ILE A 235 0.14 18.59 20.02
N ALA A 236 0.89 18.40 21.12
CA ALA A 236 0.33 18.32 22.46
C ALA A 236 -0.28 19.64 22.99
N ALA A 237 0.04 20.78 22.35
CA ALA A 237 -0.45 22.10 22.72
C ALA A 237 -1.71 22.55 21.96
N VAL A 238 -2.26 21.71 21.08
CA VAL A 238 -3.50 21.93 20.32
C VAL A 238 -4.56 20.96 20.79
#